data_AF-A0A363D290-F1
#
_entry.id   AF-A0A363D290-F1
#
_cell.length_a   1.000
_cell.length_b   1.000
_cell.length_c   1.000
_cell.angle_alpha   90.00
_cell.angle_beta   90.00
_cell.angle_gamma   90.00
#
_symmetry.space_group_name_H-M   'P 1'
#
loop_
_entity.id
_entity.type
_entity.pdbx_description
1 polymer ?
#
loop_
_entity_poly.entity_id
_entity_poly.type
_entity_poly.pdbx_seq_one_letter_code
_entity_poly.pdbx_strand_id
1 'polypeptide(L)'
;MNLGDFERTNYSGLYISKEAHPEFGNKYIARFQHDRKRYVKVLGFTKKDNLTKKDAFELLKTFKDSVLSKPEIKVDKKIKLQENKLIVKDNEILKPLKEENDFLKSILGNYEKLNSHVLSEGIQKIYDLEALKKYQIELIKLQNWLEKENKRMIIIFEGRDASGKGGAIRRITRYMNNKHYRVVALGKPTETQKNQWFLQRYIEHFPTGGEIVLFDRSWYNRAMVEPIFGFCTPEEHEIFMEDVVNFEQDLVRQGMILIKLYFSVSKEEQKRRFDRRIEDPLRQWKFSEVDMQAQDLWDEFSEKKYEMLRRTTSRSAPWHIVRSDDKHKARLEAMKIILNSVDYDGRNYSLDFDANEEINISVQKELLQMRKSKDY
;
A
#
# COMPACT_ATOMS: atom_id res chain seq x y z
N MET A 1 13.83 -36.88 -14.23
CA MET A 1 13.29 -37.29 -12.92
C MET A 1 11.81 -36.95 -12.93
N ASN A 2 10.94 -37.95 -12.86
CA ASN A 2 9.49 -37.73 -12.85
C ASN A 2 9.07 -37.34 -11.42
N LEU A 3 8.20 -36.34 -11.28
CA LEU A 3 7.74 -35.85 -9.98
C LEU A 3 6.60 -36.68 -9.40
N GLY A 4 5.98 -37.55 -10.20
CA GLY A 4 4.98 -38.50 -9.72
C GLY A 4 5.51 -39.50 -8.70
N ASP A 5 6.83 -39.73 -8.72
CA ASP A 5 7.52 -40.74 -7.90
C ASP A 5 7.92 -40.20 -6.51
N PHE A 6 7.57 -38.94 -6.20
CA PHE A 6 7.98 -38.25 -4.98
C PHE A 6 6.78 -37.67 -4.22
N GLU A 7 6.83 -37.76 -2.90
CA GLU A 7 5.86 -37.17 -1.99
C GLU A 7 6.38 -35.85 -1.42
N ARG A 8 5.46 -34.91 -1.21
CA ARG A 8 5.75 -33.64 -0.55
C ARG A 8 5.93 -33.89 0.94
N THR A 9 6.98 -33.30 1.48
CA THR A 9 7.13 -33.22 2.94
C THR A 9 6.47 -31.95 3.48
N ASN A 10 6.41 -31.83 4.81
CA ASN A 10 5.94 -30.62 5.51
C ASN A 10 6.82 -29.38 5.26
N TYR A 11 7.99 -29.53 4.61
CA TYR A 11 8.87 -28.43 4.25
C TYR A 11 8.73 -28.09 2.77
N SER A 12 8.39 -26.83 2.48
CA SER A 12 8.18 -26.36 1.11
C SER A 12 9.47 -26.46 0.27
N GLY A 13 9.38 -27.28 -0.79
CA GLY A 13 10.48 -27.55 -1.71
C GLY A 13 11.34 -28.77 -1.34
N LEU A 14 10.98 -29.51 -0.28
CA LEU A 14 11.60 -30.80 0.06
C LEU A 14 10.65 -31.95 -0.24
N TYR A 15 11.15 -32.96 -0.95
CA TYR A 15 10.40 -34.13 -1.35
C TYR A 15 11.17 -35.41 -1.02
N ILE A 16 10.46 -36.51 -0.82
CA ILE A 16 11.02 -37.84 -0.55
C ILE A 16 10.47 -38.85 -1.57
N SER A 17 11.26 -39.83 -2.01
CA SER A 17 10.77 -40.87 -2.93
C SER A 17 9.69 -41.73 -2.28
N LYS A 18 8.68 -42.10 -3.08
CA LYS A 18 7.62 -43.04 -2.66
C LYS A 18 8.15 -44.46 -2.46
N GLU A 19 9.05 -44.86 -3.35
CA GLU A 19 9.70 -46.17 -3.29
C GLU A 19 11.08 -46.06 -2.64
N ALA A 20 11.38 -47.03 -1.79
CA ALA A 20 12.67 -47.17 -1.11
C ALA A 20 13.62 -48.01 -1.96
N HIS A 21 14.85 -47.54 -2.17
CA HIS A 21 15.88 -48.38 -2.77
C HIS A 21 16.31 -49.46 -1.76
N PRO A 22 16.47 -50.74 -2.17
CA PRO A 22 16.81 -51.84 -1.25
C PRO A 22 18.06 -51.55 -0.40
N GLU A 23 19.11 -51.02 -1.04
CA GLU A 23 20.40 -50.73 -0.39
C GLU A 23 20.49 -49.32 0.23
N PHE A 24 19.83 -48.32 -0.37
CA PHE A 24 20.08 -46.91 -0.02
C PHE A 24 18.93 -46.25 0.74
N GLY A 25 17.73 -46.84 0.74
CA GLY A 25 16.54 -46.27 1.36
C GLY A 25 15.85 -45.22 0.50
N ASN A 26 15.05 -44.37 1.14
CA ASN A 26 14.27 -43.32 0.48
C ASN A 26 15.17 -42.13 0.12
N LYS A 27 14.91 -41.54 -1.04
CA LYS A 27 15.72 -40.46 -1.61
C LYS A 27 15.10 -39.10 -1.31
N TYR A 28 15.87 -38.19 -0.72
CA TYR A 28 15.47 -36.79 -0.57
C TYR A 28 15.88 -35.95 -1.77
N ILE A 29 14.96 -35.11 -2.25
CA ILE A 29 15.24 -34.13 -3.30
C ILE A 29 14.76 -32.74 -2.89
N ALA A 30 15.54 -31.74 -3.26
CA ALA A 30 15.19 -30.33 -3.22
C ALA A 30 14.62 -29.89 -4.57
N ARG A 31 13.52 -29.13 -4.55
CA ARG A 31 12.97 -28.46 -5.74
C ARG A 31 12.35 -27.11 -5.41
N PHE A 32 12.76 -26.06 -6.13
CA PHE A 32 12.18 -24.73 -6.04
C PHE A 32 12.38 -23.94 -7.35
N GLN A 33 11.76 -22.78 -7.45
CA GLN A 33 11.85 -21.89 -8.61
C GLN A 33 12.39 -20.52 -8.17
N HIS A 34 13.36 -19.98 -8.90
CA HIS A 34 13.95 -18.66 -8.68
C HIS A 34 14.35 -18.05 -10.04
N ASP A 35 14.16 -16.73 -10.23
CA ASP A 35 14.42 -16.03 -11.51
C ASP A 35 13.85 -16.75 -12.75
N ARG A 36 12.60 -17.24 -12.65
CA ARG A 36 11.91 -18.03 -13.70
C ARG A 36 12.61 -19.34 -14.12
N LYS A 37 13.67 -19.76 -13.41
CA LYS A 37 14.37 -21.05 -13.60
C LYS A 37 13.98 -22.04 -12.49
N ARG A 38 13.90 -23.32 -12.83
CA ARG A 38 13.56 -24.41 -11.90
C ARG A 38 14.84 -25.14 -11.49
N TYR A 39 15.05 -25.28 -10.19
CA TYR A 39 16.20 -25.95 -9.61
C TYR A 39 15.77 -27.26 -8.97
N VAL A 40 16.52 -28.33 -9.22
CA VAL A 40 16.30 -29.67 -8.65
C VAL A 40 17.65 -30.25 -8.24
N LYS A 41 17.76 -30.76 -7.01
CA LYS A 41 18.98 -31.42 -6.52
C LYS A 41 18.63 -32.61 -5.63
N VAL A 42 19.38 -33.69 -5.79
CA VAL A 42 19.33 -34.84 -4.87
C VAL A 42 20.14 -34.49 -3.63
N LEU A 43 19.54 -34.62 -2.45
CA LEU A 43 20.16 -34.26 -1.18
C LEU A 43 20.86 -35.45 -0.51
N GLY A 44 20.33 -36.66 -0.69
CA GLY A 44 20.88 -37.89 -0.12
C GLY A 44 19.81 -38.95 0.08
N PHE A 45 20.17 -40.06 0.74
CA PHE A 45 19.28 -41.19 1.01
C PHE A 45 19.20 -41.53 2.51
N THR A 46 18.05 -42.04 2.95
CA THR A 46 17.79 -42.29 4.37
C THR A 46 18.69 -43.35 4.99
N LYS A 47 19.03 -44.45 4.28
CA LYS A 47 19.88 -45.52 4.83
C LYS A 47 21.36 -45.30 4.55
N LYS A 48 21.70 -44.88 3.31
CA LYS A 48 23.10 -44.70 2.91
C LYS A 48 23.81 -43.60 3.68
N ASP A 49 23.14 -42.46 3.82
CA ASP A 49 23.72 -41.23 4.36
C ASP A 49 23.21 -40.95 5.79
N ASN A 50 22.47 -41.91 6.38
CA ASN A 50 21.76 -41.79 7.66
C ASN A 50 20.97 -40.48 7.79
N LEU A 51 20.35 -40.04 6.69
CA LEU A 51 19.82 -38.70 6.54
C LEU A 51 18.43 -38.58 7.18
N THR A 52 18.30 -37.78 8.23
CA THR A 52 16.97 -37.46 8.78
C THR A 52 16.27 -36.39 7.94
N LYS A 53 14.95 -36.23 8.15
CA LYS A 53 14.16 -35.17 7.51
C LYS A 53 14.68 -33.76 7.87
N LYS A 54 15.23 -33.58 9.08
CA LYS A 54 15.81 -32.31 9.55
C LYS A 54 17.13 -32.02 8.84
N ASP A 55 17.98 -33.02 8.67
CA ASP A 55 19.26 -32.88 7.96
C ASP A 55 19.04 -32.59 6.48
N ALA A 56 18.06 -33.28 5.87
CA ALA A 56 17.62 -33.01 4.50
C ALA A 56 17.10 -31.57 4.32
N PHE A 57 16.45 -31.01 5.34
CA PHE A 57 15.99 -29.62 5.31
C PHE A 57 17.14 -28.61 5.39
N GLU A 58 18.17 -28.87 6.22
CA GLU A 58 19.37 -28.02 6.27
C GLU A 58 20.18 -28.09 4.96
N LEU A 59 20.23 -29.26 4.31
CA LEU A 59 20.82 -29.40 2.97
C LEU A 59 20.00 -28.68 1.89
N LEU A 60 18.67 -28.64 2.01
CA LEU A 60 17.81 -27.84 1.14
C LEU A 60 18.09 -26.34 1.31
N LYS A 61 18.25 -25.84 2.54
CA LYS A 61 18.60 -24.43 2.80
C LYS A 61 19.95 -24.09 2.16
N THR A 62 20.97 -24.88 2.46
CA THR A 62 22.31 -24.72 1.86
C THR A 62 22.26 -24.70 0.34
N PHE A 63 21.43 -25.55 -0.27
CA PHE A 63 21.25 -25.57 -1.72
C PHE A 63 20.48 -24.35 -2.24
N LYS A 64 19.43 -23.88 -1.56
CA LYS A 64 18.75 -22.62 -1.89
C LYS A 64 19.71 -21.45 -1.84
N ASP A 65 20.51 -21.36 -0.79
CA ASP A 65 21.50 -20.29 -0.62
C ASP A 65 22.56 -20.31 -1.72
N SER A 66 23.01 -21.50 -2.16
CA SER A 66 23.94 -21.64 -3.28
C SER A 66 23.37 -21.26 -4.66
N VAL A 67 22.04 -21.19 -4.79
CA VAL A 67 21.34 -20.83 -6.03
C VAL A 67 20.92 -19.36 -6.01
N LEU A 68 20.60 -18.83 -4.82
CA LEU A 68 20.27 -17.43 -4.59
C LEU A 68 21.52 -16.54 -4.61
N SER A 69 22.71 -17.12 -4.41
CA SER A 69 23.96 -16.43 -4.66
C SER A 69 24.22 -16.29 -6.17
N LYS A 70 23.75 -15.18 -6.76
CA LYS A 70 24.56 -14.51 -7.80
C LYS A 70 25.94 -14.25 -7.21
N PRO A 71 27.03 -14.22 -8.00
CA PRO A 71 28.35 -13.97 -7.45
C PRO A 71 28.20 -12.71 -6.60
N GLU A 72 28.40 -12.88 -5.29
CA GLU A 72 29.07 -11.83 -4.59
C GLU A 72 30.22 -11.48 -5.55
N ILE A 73 30.20 -10.25 -6.06
CA ILE A 73 31.45 -9.52 -6.07
C ILE A 73 32.01 -9.87 -4.70
N LYS A 74 32.97 -10.79 -4.66
CA LYS A 74 33.86 -10.93 -3.53
C LYS A 74 34.51 -9.56 -3.49
N VAL A 75 33.81 -8.60 -2.88
CA VAL A 75 34.43 -7.68 -1.97
C VAL A 75 34.97 -8.66 -0.95
N ASP A 76 36.21 -9.06 -1.16
CA ASP A 76 36.95 -9.79 -0.18
C ASP A 76 36.59 -9.15 1.15
N LYS A 77 36.00 -9.92 2.07
CA LYS A 77 36.06 -9.61 3.51
C LYS A 77 37.47 -9.87 4.05
N LYS A 78 38.47 -9.86 3.16
CA LYS A 78 39.73 -9.15 3.35
C LYS A 78 39.80 -7.95 2.40
N ILE A 79 39.01 -6.93 2.67
CA ILE A 79 39.65 -5.66 2.96
C ILE A 79 40.42 -5.98 4.24
N LYS A 80 41.63 -6.57 4.09
CA LYS A 80 42.74 -5.92 4.75
C LYS A 80 42.46 -4.48 4.39
N LEU A 81 42.13 -3.66 5.38
CA LEU A 81 42.67 -2.34 5.32
C LEU A 81 44.16 -2.62 5.08
N GLN A 82 44.58 -2.68 3.81
CA GLN A 82 45.59 -1.75 3.43
C GLN A 82 45.00 -0.44 3.97
N GLU A 83 45.40 -0.13 5.21
CA GLU A 83 46.15 1.07 5.40
C GLU A 83 47.20 1.14 4.27
N ASN A 84 46.74 1.38 3.04
CA ASN A 84 47.20 2.54 2.38
C ASN A 84 46.79 3.61 3.39
N LYS A 85 47.70 3.89 4.33
CA LYS A 85 48.09 5.27 4.55
C LYS A 85 48.29 5.82 3.15
N LEU A 86 47.19 6.21 2.51
CA LEU A 86 47.21 7.42 1.74
C LEU A 86 47.77 8.38 2.75
N ILE A 87 49.07 8.63 2.63
CA ILE A 87 49.69 9.81 3.18
C ILE A 87 49.05 10.92 2.35
N VAL A 88 47.77 11.19 2.61
CA VAL A 88 47.16 12.44 2.27
C VAL A 88 47.92 13.38 3.18
N LYS A 89 48.90 14.10 2.62
CA LYS A 89 49.47 15.26 3.28
C LYS A 89 48.29 16.02 3.86
N ASP A 90 48.36 16.37 5.15
CA ASP A 90 47.33 17.12 5.86
C ASP A 90 47.01 18.38 5.05
N ASN A 91 46.03 18.26 4.16
CA ASN A 91 45.48 19.37 3.42
C ASN A 91 44.45 19.99 4.34
N GLU A 92 44.42 21.31 4.41
CA GLU A 92 43.52 22.10 5.28
C GLU A 92 42.03 21.71 5.13
N ILE A 93 41.67 21.02 4.05
CA ILE A 93 40.32 20.51 3.74
C ILE A 93 39.97 19.21 4.48
N LEU A 94 40.96 18.38 4.86
CA LEU A 94 40.71 17.06 5.44
C LEU A 94 40.33 17.13 6.93
N LYS A 95 40.85 18.14 7.63
CA LYS A 95 40.59 18.38 9.05
C LYS A 95 39.11 18.72 9.33
N PRO A 96 38.48 19.69 8.63
CA PRO A 96 37.06 19.97 8.84
C PRO A 96 36.16 18.80 8.45
N LEU A 97 36.51 18.04 7.40
CA LEU A 97 35.74 16.84 7.01
C LEU A 97 35.79 15.72 8.06
N LYS A 98 36.94 15.55 8.74
CA LYS A 98 37.06 14.59 9.84
C LYS A 98 36.26 15.06 11.06
N GLU A 99 36.37 16.34 11.41
CA GLU A 99 35.59 16.94 12.50
C GLU A 99 34.08 16.82 12.26
N GLU A 100 33.62 17.08 11.03
CA GLU A 100 32.22 16.92 10.63
C GLU A 100 31.78 15.44 10.69
N ASN A 101 32.60 14.50 10.23
CA ASN A 101 32.27 13.08 10.29
C ASN A 101 32.24 12.55 11.73
N ASP A 102 33.17 12.98 12.58
CA ASP A 102 33.17 12.63 14.00
C ASP A 102 31.96 13.24 14.73
N PHE A 103 31.56 14.46 14.36
CA PHE A 103 30.32 15.07 14.82
C PHE A 103 29.09 14.27 14.38
N LEU A 104 28.98 13.90 13.11
CA LEU A 104 27.88 13.07 12.60
C LEU A 104 27.83 11.69 13.27
N LYS A 105 28.98 11.06 13.53
CA LYS A 105 29.07 9.82 14.31
C LYS A 105 28.64 10.00 15.75
N SER A 106 28.98 11.14 16.37
CA SER A 106 28.54 11.46 17.73
C SER A 106 27.01 11.59 17.83
N ILE A 107 26.36 12.16 16.79
CA ILE A 107 24.89 12.23 16.69
C ILE A 107 24.28 10.84 16.48
N LEU A 108 24.88 10.03 15.61
CA LEU A 108 24.37 8.69 15.25
C LEU A 108 24.54 7.67 16.38
N GLY A 109 25.42 7.91 17.36
CA GLY A 109 25.69 7.01 18.46
C GLY A 109 26.27 5.68 17.98
N ASN A 110 25.80 4.55 18.54
CA ASN A 110 26.28 3.22 18.14
C ASN A 110 25.54 2.72 16.88
N TYR A 111 25.81 3.37 15.75
CA TYR A 111 25.20 3.06 14.44
C TYR A 111 25.46 1.62 13.97
N GLU A 112 26.50 0.96 14.49
CA GLU A 112 26.83 -0.44 14.19
C GLU A 112 25.84 -1.44 14.79
N LYS A 113 25.05 -1.03 15.80
CA LYS A 113 23.97 -1.84 16.39
C LYS A 113 22.62 -1.65 15.71
N LEU A 114 22.49 -0.68 14.80
CA LEU A 114 21.24 -0.44 14.09
C LEU A 114 21.01 -1.51 13.02
N ASN A 115 19.80 -2.07 13.01
CA ASN A 115 19.38 -2.99 11.95
C ASN A 115 19.44 -2.26 10.60
N SER A 116 20.27 -2.75 9.67
CA SER A 116 20.48 -2.16 8.35
C SER A 116 19.18 -2.00 7.55
N HIS A 117 18.22 -2.90 7.74
CA HIS A 117 16.91 -2.80 7.13
C HIS A 117 16.14 -1.57 7.64
N VAL A 118 16.13 -1.33 8.96
CA VAL A 118 15.46 -0.18 9.58
C VAL A 118 16.09 1.13 9.11
N LEU A 119 17.42 1.17 8.97
CA LEU A 119 18.11 2.34 8.44
C LEU A 119 17.71 2.61 6.99
N SER A 120 17.70 1.58 6.14
CA SER A 120 17.28 1.71 4.74
C SER A 120 15.83 2.16 4.59
N GLU A 121 14.90 1.60 5.37
CA GLU A 121 13.48 2.03 5.38
C GLU A 121 13.34 3.49 5.85
N GLY A 122 14.10 3.88 6.89
CA GLY A 122 14.10 5.24 7.42
C GLY A 122 14.60 6.26 6.40
N ILE A 123 15.72 5.97 5.74
CA ILE A 123 16.29 6.81 4.68
C ILE A 123 15.33 6.92 3.50
N GLN A 124 14.80 5.78 3.01
CA GLN A 124 13.84 5.78 1.91
C GLN A 124 12.62 6.65 2.24
N LYS A 125 12.10 6.54 3.46
CA LYS A 125 10.98 7.36 3.92
C LYS A 125 11.28 8.87 3.89
N ILE A 126 12.52 9.29 4.12
CA ILE A 126 12.92 10.71 4.01
C ILE A 126 12.87 11.13 2.55
N TYR A 127 13.49 10.36 1.65
CA TYR A 127 13.46 10.63 0.20
C TYR A 127 12.02 10.65 -0.35
N ASP A 128 11.20 9.69 0.05
CA ASP A 128 9.78 9.62 -0.30
C ASP A 128 9.04 10.89 0.12
N LEU A 129 9.28 11.40 1.32
CA LEU A 129 8.65 12.63 1.80
C LEU A 129 9.16 13.86 1.05
N GLU A 130 10.45 13.89 0.70
CA GLU A 130 11.04 14.96 -0.10
C GLU A 130 10.45 15.00 -1.51
N ALA A 131 10.27 13.84 -2.14
CA ALA A 131 9.67 13.71 -3.46
C ALA A 131 8.24 14.26 -3.53
N LEU A 132 7.46 14.10 -2.45
CA LEU A 132 6.09 14.64 -2.38
C LEU A 132 6.04 16.16 -2.30
N LYS A 133 7.08 16.85 -1.81
CA LYS A 133 7.04 18.30 -1.58
C LYS A 133 6.73 19.09 -2.86
N LYS A 134 7.26 18.65 -4.00
CA LYS A 134 7.02 19.30 -5.29
C LYS A 134 5.52 19.31 -5.64
N TYR A 135 4.83 18.19 -5.42
CA TYR A 135 3.39 18.08 -5.63
C TYR A 135 2.57 18.79 -4.56
N GLN A 136 3.09 18.88 -3.33
CA GLN A 136 2.45 19.66 -2.27
C GLN A 136 2.50 21.18 -2.55
N ILE A 137 3.57 21.67 -3.19
CA ILE A 137 3.62 23.06 -3.69
C ILE A 137 2.50 23.28 -4.72
N GLU A 138 2.32 22.34 -5.65
CA GLU A 138 1.25 22.42 -6.64
C GLU A 138 -0.14 22.37 -5.99
N LEU A 139 -0.34 21.60 -4.91
CA LEU A 139 -1.61 21.59 -4.17
C LEU A 139 -1.93 22.94 -3.53
N ILE A 140 -0.92 23.70 -3.09
CA ILE A 140 -1.10 25.07 -2.59
C ILE A 140 -1.55 25.99 -3.73
N LYS A 141 -0.95 25.88 -4.92
CA LYS A 141 -1.37 26.66 -6.10
C LYS A 141 -2.80 26.34 -6.51
N LEU A 142 -3.15 25.04 -6.55
CA LEU A 142 -4.52 24.59 -6.80
C LEU A 142 -5.49 25.15 -5.77
N GLN A 143 -5.15 25.12 -4.48
CA GLN A 143 -6.00 25.70 -3.43
C GLN A 143 -6.23 27.20 -3.64
N ASN A 144 -5.18 27.96 -3.90
CA ASN A 144 -5.28 29.41 -4.16
C ASN A 144 -6.13 29.71 -5.40
N TRP A 145 -6.01 28.88 -6.44
CA TRP A 145 -6.82 29.01 -7.65
C TRP A 145 -8.31 28.74 -7.37
N LEU A 146 -8.63 27.67 -6.61
CA LEU A 146 -10.01 27.38 -6.24
C LEU A 146 -10.63 28.53 -5.44
N GLU A 147 -9.87 29.15 -4.54
CA GLU A 147 -10.29 30.31 -3.77
C GLU A 147 -10.58 31.52 -4.69
N LYS A 148 -9.63 31.87 -5.55
CA LYS A 148 -9.77 32.98 -6.50
C LYS A 148 -10.96 32.80 -7.45
N GLU A 149 -11.14 31.59 -7.97
CA GLU A 149 -12.19 31.25 -8.94
C GLU A 149 -13.50 30.81 -8.27
N ASN A 150 -13.57 30.89 -6.94
CA ASN A 150 -14.73 30.56 -6.12
C ASN A 150 -15.31 29.15 -6.40
N LYS A 151 -14.41 28.17 -6.66
CA LYS A 151 -14.77 26.79 -7.01
C LYS A 151 -14.92 25.91 -5.78
N ARG A 152 -15.79 24.91 -5.86
CA ARG A 152 -16.11 23.97 -4.77
C ARG A 152 -15.53 22.61 -5.09
N MET A 153 -14.77 22.02 -4.17
CA MET A 153 -14.16 20.70 -4.39
C MET A 153 -14.49 19.72 -3.26
N ILE A 154 -14.95 18.52 -3.63
CA ILE A 154 -15.10 17.37 -2.75
C ILE A 154 -14.16 16.26 -3.20
N ILE A 155 -13.42 15.70 -2.25
CA ILE A 155 -12.54 14.55 -2.47
C ILE A 155 -12.96 13.45 -1.51
N ILE A 156 -13.42 12.33 -2.06
CA ILE A 156 -13.85 11.17 -1.29
C ILE A 156 -12.72 10.15 -1.25
N PHE A 157 -12.36 9.71 -0.05
CA PHE A 157 -11.41 8.64 0.19
C PHE A 157 -12.18 7.41 0.69
N GLU A 158 -12.35 6.43 -0.19
CA GLU A 158 -12.90 5.11 0.13
C GLU A 158 -11.84 4.02 0.02
N GLY A 159 -12.18 2.84 0.52
CA GLY A 159 -11.31 1.67 0.50
C GLY A 159 -11.33 0.91 1.82
N ARG A 160 -10.77 -0.29 1.80
CA ARG A 160 -10.70 -1.18 2.97
C ARG A 160 -10.01 -0.53 4.17
N ASP A 161 -10.26 -1.08 5.35
CA ASP A 161 -9.48 -0.71 6.52
C ASP A 161 -8.01 -1.03 6.33
N ALA A 162 -7.16 -0.20 6.93
CA ALA A 162 -5.72 -0.20 6.73
C ALA A 162 -5.21 0.05 5.30
N SER A 163 -6.05 0.43 4.33
CA SER A 163 -5.60 0.75 2.96
C SER A 163 -4.71 2.01 2.88
N GLY A 164 -4.84 2.95 3.81
CA GLY A 164 -3.94 4.10 3.94
C GLY A 164 -4.57 5.48 3.71
N LYS A 165 -5.90 5.55 3.54
CA LYS A 165 -6.72 6.77 3.36
C LYS A 165 -6.29 7.96 4.24
N GLY A 166 -6.45 7.86 5.55
CA GLY A 166 -6.08 8.94 6.48
C GLY A 166 -4.59 9.30 6.44
N GLY A 167 -3.71 8.37 6.05
CA GLY A 167 -2.30 8.67 5.82
C GLY A 167 -2.04 9.49 4.55
N ALA A 168 -2.86 9.29 3.51
CA ALA A 168 -2.83 10.08 2.29
C ALA A 168 -3.42 11.48 2.52
N ILE A 169 -4.59 11.58 3.17
CA ILE A 169 -5.21 12.85 3.56
C ILE A 169 -4.21 13.72 4.32
N ARG A 170 -3.57 13.18 5.36
CA ARG A 170 -2.54 13.89 6.16
C ARG A 170 -1.32 14.37 5.37
N ARG A 171 -1.04 13.78 4.20
CA ARG A 171 0.08 14.19 3.34
C ARG A 171 -0.37 15.23 2.31
N ILE A 172 -1.57 15.07 1.76
CA ILE A 172 -2.20 16.05 0.89
C ILE A 172 -2.36 17.38 1.62
N THR A 173 -2.97 17.37 2.81
CA THR A 173 -3.30 18.60 3.54
C THR A 173 -2.16 19.20 4.34
N ARG A 174 -0.96 18.57 4.38
CA ARG A 174 0.13 18.91 5.31
C ARG A 174 0.55 20.39 5.28
N TYR A 175 0.56 20.99 4.09
CA TYR A 175 1.01 22.37 3.87
C TYR A 175 -0.09 23.29 3.32
N MET A 176 -1.32 22.78 3.20
CA MET A 176 -2.45 23.57 2.72
C MET A 176 -2.93 24.54 3.80
N ASN A 177 -3.55 25.65 3.39
CA ASN A 177 -4.16 26.60 4.30
C ASN A 177 -5.43 25.99 4.91
N ASN A 178 -5.44 25.77 6.22
CA ASN A 178 -6.53 25.14 6.97
C ASN A 178 -7.84 25.95 6.98
N LYS A 179 -7.82 27.22 6.57
CA LYS A 179 -9.04 28.03 6.41
C LYS A 179 -9.87 27.63 5.19
N HIS A 180 -9.24 27.02 4.19
CA HIS A 180 -9.87 26.69 2.90
C HIS A 180 -9.88 25.19 2.61
N TYR A 181 -9.64 24.37 3.62
CA TYR A 181 -9.95 22.94 3.54
C TYR A 181 -10.55 22.42 4.84
N ARG A 182 -11.37 21.37 4.73
CA ARG A 182 -11.89 20.61 5.88
C ARG A 182 -11.72 19.13 5.65
N VAL A 183 -11.36 18.40 6.71
CA VAL A 183 -11.37 16.93 6.71
C VAL A 183 -12.60 16.47 7.48
N VAL A 184 -13.46 15.72 6.81
CA VAL A 184 -14.72 15.21 7.38
C VAL A 184 -14.55 13.71 7.60
N ALA A 185 -14.60 13.28 8.86
CA ALA A 185 -14.51 11.89 9.27
C ALA A 185 -15.69 11.60 10.22
N LEU A 186 -16.85 11.28 9.63
CA LEU A 186 -18.07 11.07 10.40
C LEU A 186 -18.05 9.72 11.10
N GLY A 187 -18.46 9.72 12.38
CA GLY A 187 -18.70 8.49 13.13
C GLY A 187 -20.04 7.84 12.78
N LYS A 188 -20.40 6.81 13.56
CA LYS A 188 -21.71 6.14 13.49
C LYS A 188 -22.84 7.19 13.57
N PRO A 189 -23.92 7.05 12.76
CA PRO A 189 -25.04 7.98 12.81
C PRO A 189 -25.72 7.95 14.18
N THR A 190 -26.16 9.12 14.66
CA THR A 190 -27.03 9.22 15.85
C THR A 190 -28.42 8.65 15.54
N GLU A 191 -29.23 8.42 16.57
CA GLU A 191 -30.59 7.91 16.38
C GLU A 191 -31.43 8.85 15.51
N THR A 192 -31.28 10.17 15.69
CA THR A 192 -31.91 11.15 14.80
C THR A 192 -31.40 11.02 13.36
N GLN A 193 -30.09 10.90 13.15
CA GLN A 193 -29.50 10.80 11.81
C GLN A 193 -29.89 9.51 11.07
N LYS A 194 -30.14 8.41 11.78
CA LYS A 194 -30.66 7.17 11.18
C LYS A 194 -32.08 7.33 10.63
N ASN A 195 -32.88 8.21 11.27
CA ASN A 195 -34.26 8.48 10.88
C ASN A 195 -34.39 9.73 9.99
N GLN A 196 -33.27 10.32 9.57
CA GLN A 196 -33.21 11.39 8.57
C GLN A 196 -33.01 10.79 7.18
N TRP A 197 -33.16 11.62 6.15
CA TRP A 197 -32.66 11.25 4.84
C TRP A 197 -31.15 10.99 4.89
N PHE A 198 -30.72 9.83 4.41
CA PHE A 198 -29.34 9.33 4.57
C PHE A 198 -28.25 10.35 4.18
N LEU A 199 -28.45 11.09 3.07
CA LEU A 199 -27.47 12.06 2.57
C LEU A 199 -27.43 13.37 3.35
N GLN A 200 -28.46 13.68 4.16
CA GLN A 200 -28.60 14.95 4.86
C GLN A 200 -27.37 15.27 5.73
N ARG A 201 -26.92 14.30 6.54
CA ARG A 201 -25.75 14.47 7.42
C ARG A 201 -24.44 14.73 6.67
N TYR A 202 -24.33 14.32 5.41
CA TYR A 202 -23.14 14.55 4.59
C TYR A 202 -23.20 15.94 3.93
N ILE A 203 -24.39 16.34 3.48
CA ILE A 203 -24.63 17.62 2.80
C ILE A 203 -24.32 18.81 3.71
N GLU A 204 -24.56 18.70 5.02
CA GLU A 204 -24.18 19.71 6.02
C GLU A 204 -22.68 20.06 6.01
N HIS A 205 -21.84 19.17 5.47
CA HIS A 205 -20.40 19.37 5.41
C HIS A 205 -19.89 19.83 4.03
N PHE A 206 -20.75 20.05 3.05
CA PHE A 206 -20.33 20.38 1.69
C PHE A 206 -19.54 21.70 1.63
N PRO A 207 -18.63 21.85 0.64
CA PRO A 207 -17.80 23.04 0.52
C PRO A 207 -18.62 24.26 0.11
N THR A 208 -18.24 25.40 0.66
CA THR A 208 -18.56 26.71 0.06
C THR A 208 -17.53 27.05 -1.03
N GLY A 209 -17.77 28.11 -1.80
CA GLY A 209 -16.85 28.51 -2.86
C GLY A 209 -15.45 28.81 -2.31
N GLY A 210 -14.42 28.27 -2.98
CA GLY A 210 -13.03 28.30 -2.53
C GLY A 210 -12.62 27.20 -1.55
N GLU A 211 -13.55 26.35 -1.10
CA GLU A 211 -13.24 25.28 -0.14
C GLU A 211 -12.98 23.93 -0.81
N ILE A 212 -12.05 23.18 -0.21
CA ILE A 212 -11.82 21.75 -0.46
C ILE A 212 -12.30 20.93 0.75
N VAL A 213 -13.22 20.01 0.54
CA VAL A 213 -13.66 19.08 1.60
C VAL A 213 -13.17 17.67 1.29
N LEU A 214 -12.36 17.11 2.19
CA LEU A 214 -11.83 15.75 2.10
C LEU A 214 -12.60 14.83 3.04
N PHE A 215 -13.35 13.89 2.48
CA PHE A 215 -14.11 12.89 3.21
C PHE A 215 -13.25 11.64 3.48
N ASP A 216 -12.90 11.37 4.75
CA ASP A 216 -12.33 10.08 5.18
C ASP A 216 -13.47 9.10 5.45
N ARG A 217 -13.81 8.32 4.42
CA ARG A 217 -15.13 7.70 4.20
C ARG A 217 -16.23 8.73 3.89
N SER A 218 -17.28 8.31 3.21
CA SER A 218 -18.38 9.16 2.79
C SER A 218 -19.73 8.42 2.79
N TRP A 219 -20.70 8.93 2.04
CA TRP A 219 -21.98 8.26 1.77
C TRP A 219 -21.83 6.85 1.20
N TYR A 220 -20.66 6.51 0.63
CA TYR A 220 -20.35 5.15 0.18
C TYR A 220 -20.19 4.11 1.31
N ASN A 221 -20.26 4.52 2.59
CA ASN A 221 -20.47 3.57 3.67
C ASN A 221 -21.69 2.66 3.43
N ARG A 222 -22.77 3.20 2.82
CA ARG A 222 -23.97 2.44 2.46
C ARG A 222 -23.78 1.50 1.26
N ALA A 223 -22.81 1.74 0.40
CA ALA A 223 -22.42 0.76 -0.64
C ALA A 223 -21.56 -0.39 -0.10
N MET A 224 -20.81 -0.15 0.98
CA MET A 224 -19.71 -1.02 1.40
C MET A 224 -19.94 -1.65 2.76
N VAL A 225 -19.77 -0.88 3.84
CA VAL A 225 -19.68 -1.40 5.21
C VAL A 225 -21.07 -1.72 5.76
N GLU A 226 -22.05 -0.85 5.52
CA GLU A 226 -23.39 -1.02 6.09
C GLU A 226 -24.10 -2.32 5.68
N PRO A 227 -24.14 -2.74 4.41
CA PRO A 227 -24.82 -3.98 4.03
C PRO A 227 -24.13 -5.25 4.54
N ILE A 228 -22.81 -5.23 4.75
CA ILE A 228 -22.05 -6.40 5.25
C ILE A 228 -22.35 -6.66 6.72
N PHE A 229 -22.37 -5.60 7.53
CA PHE A 229 -22.62 -5.72 8.97
C PHE A 229 -24.09 -5.54 9.37
N GLY A 230 -25.00 -5.43 8.39
CA GLY A 230 -26.44 -5.26 8.65
C GLY A 230 -26.80 -3.92 9.31
N PHE A 231 -26.05 -2.85 9.01
CA PHE A 231 -26.35 -1.50 9.51
C PHE A 231 -27.37 -0.74 8.65
N CYS A 232 -27.73 -1.28 7.49
CA CYS A 232 -28.84 -0.82 6.66
C CYS A 232 -29.66 -2.03 6.18
N THR A 233 -30.91 -1.82 5.81
CA THR A 233 -31.71 -2.87 5.17
C THR A 233 -31.27 -3.10 3.72
N PRO A 234 -31.55 -4.26 3.11
CA PRO A 234 -31.30 -4.49 1.68
C PRO A 234 -31.97 -3.45 0.79
N GLU A 235 -33.17 -3.00 1.15
CA GLU A 235 -33.92 -1.97 0.44
C GLU A 235 -33.22 -0.60 0.51
N GLU A 236 -32.75 -0.20 1.69
CA GLU A 236 -31.98 1.04 1.85
C GLU A 236 -30.68 1.05 1.04
N HIS A 237 -29.99 -0.09 0.99
CA HIS A 237 -28.79 -0.27 0.18
C HIS A 237 -29.10 -0.11 -1.31
N GLU A 238 -30.16 -0.76 -1.79
CA GLU A 238 -30.53 -0.71 -3.20
C GLU A 238 -30.96 0.69 -3.64
N ILE A 239 -31.82 1.36 -2.85
CA ILE A 239 -32.22 2.76 -3.08
C ILE A 239 -30.98 3.66 -3.19
N PHE A 240 -30.03 3.53 -2.26
CA PHE A 240 -28.79 4.29 -2.33
C PHE A 240 -28.00 4.03 -3.62
N MET A 241 -27.89 2.76 -4.01
CA MET A 241 -27.13 2.35 -5.18
C MET A 241 -27.76 2.78 -6.51
N GLU A 242 -29.09 2.97 -6.55
CA GLU A 242 -29.82 3.54 -7.69
C GLU A 242 -29.65 5.07 -7.76
N ASP A 243 -29.72 5.76 -6.62
CA ASP A 243 -29.81 7.22 -6.59
C ASP A 243 -28.45 7.94 -6.57
N VAL A 244 -27.40 7.32 -6.01
CA VAL A 244 -26.13 8.01 -5.72
C VAL A 244 -25.49 8.64 -6.96
N VAL A 245 -25.61 8.00 -8.12
CA VAL A 245 -25.04 8.52 -9.37
C VAL A 245 -25.77 9.78 -9.83
N ASN A 246 -27.10 9.82 -9.70
CA ASN A 246 -27.90 10.99 -10.07
C ASN A 246 -27.59 12.16 -9.12
N PHE A 247 -27.53 11.86 -7.81
CA PHE A 247 -27.11 12.84 -6.81
C PHE A 247 -25.74 13.46 -7.14
N GLU A 248 -24.73 12.64 -7.43
CA GLU A 248 -23.39 13.11 -7.77
C GLU A 248 -23.35 13.89 -9.09
N GLN A 249 -24.13 13.48 -10.09
CA GLN A 249 -24.28 14.23 -11.34
C GLN A 249 -24.83 15.63 -11.10
N ASP A 250 -25.82 15.78 -10.23
CA ASP A 250 -26.37 17.10 -9.88
C ASP A 250 -25.32 17.98 -9.20
N LEU A 251 -24.48 17.43 -8.31
CA LEU A 251 -23.37 18.18 -7.71
C LEU A 251 -22.40 18.70 -8.77
N VAL A 252 -21.99 17.82 -9.70
CA VAL A 252 -21.04 18.18 -10.76
C VAL A 252 -21.66 19.21 -11.72
N ARG A 253 -22.94 19.06 -12.08
CA ARG A 253 -23.67 20.03 -12.91
C ARG A 253 -23.76 21.41 -12.28
N GLN A 254 -23.82 21.48 -10.96
CA GLN A 254 -23.76 22.75 -10.23
C GLN A 254 -22.34 23.31 -10.09
N GLY A 255 -21.33 22.70 -10.72
CA GLY A 255 -19.95 23.19 -10.73
C GLY A 255 -19.13 22.75 -9.50
N MET A 256 -19.56 21.71 -8.80
CA MET A 256 -18.75 21.07 -7.77
C MET A 256 -17.79 20.06 -8.41
N ILE A 257 -16.51 20.17 -8.10
CA ILE A 257 -15.49 19.22 -8.54
C ILE A 257 -15.55 18.03 -7.58
N LEU A 258 -15.97 16.87 -8.07
CA LEU A 258 -16.08 15.65 -7.27
C LEU A 258 -15.03 14.63 -7.70
N ILE A 259 -14.14 14.28 -6.78
CA ILE A 259 -13.08 13.27 -6.99
C ILE A 259 -13.36 12.08 -6.09
N LYS A 260 -13.42 10.87 -6.67
CA LYS A 260 -13.66 9.63 -5.92
C LYS A 260 -12.44 8.72 -6.00
N LEU A 261 -11.79 8.50 -4.86
CA LEU A 261 -10.59 7.68 -4.74
C LEU A 261 -10.91 6.40 -3.96
N TYR A 262 -10.64 5.23 -4.55
CA TYR A 262 -10.70 3.95 -3.86
C TYR A 262 -9.30 3.40 -3.62
N PHE A 263 -8.86 3.39 -2.36
CA PHE A 263 -7.57 2.83 -1.94
C PHE A 263 -7.68 1.31 -1.83
N SER A 264 -7.10 0.60 -2.80
CA SER A 264 -7.08 -0.86 -2.85
C SER A 264 -5.78 -1.39 -2.26
N VAL A 265 -5.85 -2.24 -1.24
CA VAL A 265 -4.71 -2.90 -0.61
C VAL A 265 -4.84 -4.41 -0.82
N SER A 266 -3.75 -5.15 -0.94
CA SER A 266 -3.79 -6.61 -0.99
C SER A 266 -4.20 -7.21 0.36
N LYS A 267 -4.69 -8.45 0.36
CA LYS A 267 -5.09 -9.15 1.58
C LYS A 267 -3.91 -9.33 2.53
N GLU A 268 -2.74 -9.68 1.98
CA GLU A 268 -1.50 -9.89 2.72
C GLU A 268 -0.99 -8.60 3.35
N GLU A 269 -0.98 -7.50 2.59
CA GLU A 269 -0.53 -6.21 3.11
C GLU A 269 -1.53 -5.62 4.10
N GLN A 270 -2.84 -5.86 3.93
CA GLN A 270 -3.83 -5.50 4.94
C GLN A 270 -3.56 -6.24 6.25
N LYS A 271 -3.37 -7.57 6.20
CA LYS A 271 -3.05 -8.40 7.36
C LYS A 271 -1.77 -7.90 8.07
N ARG A 272 -0.69 -7.71 7.31
CA ARG A 272 0.58 -7.18 7.83
C ARG A 272 0.39 -5.82 8.53
N ARG A 273 -0.47 -4.96 8.00
CA ARG A 273 -0.77 -3.66 8.61
C ARG A 273 -1.59 -3.78 9.89
N PHE A 274 -2.47 -4.77 9.99
CA PHE A 274 -3.19 -5.06 11.23
C PHE A 274 -2.24 -5.61 12.31
N ASP A 275 -1.40 -6.59 11.97
CA ASP A 275 -0.40 -7.15 12.89
C ASP A 275 0.49 -6.01 13.47
N ARG A 276 0.98 -5.12 12.59
CA ARG A 276 1.75 -3.95 13.00
C ARG A 276 0.97 -2.95 13.88
N ARG A 277 -0.36 -2.84 13.74
CA ARG A 277 -1.17 -1.95 14.60
C ARG A 277 -1.33 -2.52 16.00
N ILE A 278 -1.40 -3.85 16.13
CA ILE A 278 -1.50 -4.54 17.41
C ILE A 278 -0.19 -4.33 18.20
N GLU A 279 0.95 -4.45 17.52
CA GLU A 279 2.29 -4.31 18.13
C GLU A 279 2.73 -2.86 18.40
N ASP A 280 2.13 -1.85 17.76
CA ASP A 280 2.53 -0.43 17.86
C ASP A 280 1.57 0.36 18.77
N PRO A 281 1.98 0.74 19.99
CA PRO A 281 1.13 1.49 20.94
C PRO A 281 0.55 2.79 20.38
N LEU A 282 1.23 3.43 19.43
CA LEU A 282 0.76 4.68 18.80
C LEU A 282 -0.36 4.45 17.76
N ARG A 283 -0.66 3.19 17.44
CA ARG A 283 -1.61 2.79 16.40
C ARG A 283 -2.70 1.84 16.91
N GLN A 284 -2.58 1.32 18.13
CA GLN A 284 -3.58 0.44 18.73
C GLN A 284 -4.99 1.06 18.73
N TRP A 285 -5.12 2.38 18.94
CA TRP A 285 -6.40 3.08 18.86
C TRP A 285 -7.10 3.00 17.49
N LYS A 286 -6.38 2.60 16.42
CA LYS A 286 -6.93 2.41 15.07
C LYS A 286 -7.44 0.99 14.82
N PHE A 287 -7.47 0.16 15.85
CA PHE A 287 -7.90 -1.22 15.76
C PHE A 287 -9.26 -1.35 16.45
N SER A 288 -10.27 -1.76 15.70
CA SER A 288 -11.62 -2.02 16.19
C SER A 288 -11.97 -3.50 16.07
N GLU A 289 -12.97 -3.97 16.82
CA GLU A 289 -13.48 -5.35 16.69
C GLU A 289 -13.98 -5.65 15.27
N VAL A 290 -14.54 -4.65 14.60
CA VAL A 290 -14.98 -4.72 13.20
C VAL A 290 -13.80 -4.99 12.25
N ASP A 291 -12.63 -4.42 12.54
CA ASP A 291 -11.41 -4.65 11.74
C ASP A 291 -10.90 -6.09 11.84
N MET A 292 -11.11 -6.78 12.97
CA MET A 292 -10.74 -8.19 13.11
C MET A 292 -11.57 -9.08 12.18
N GLN A 293 -12.88 -8.82 12.10
CA GLN A 293 -13.79 -9.56 11.22
C GLN A 293 -13.54 -9.25 9.74
N ALA A 294 -13.00 -8.07 9.42
CA ALA A 294 -12.80 -7.64 8.04
C ALA A 294 -11.83 -8.52 7.23
N GLN A 295 -10.92 -9.24 7.87
CA GLN A 295 -10.05 -10.22 7.20
C GLN A 295 -10.80 -11.50 6.80
N ASP A 296 -11.72 -11.96 7.66
CA ASP A 296 -12.54 -13.14 7.41
C ASP A 296 -13.62 -12.83 6.36
N LEU A 297 -14.21 -11.63 6.42
CA LEU A 297 -15.21 -11.12 5.47
C LEU A 297 -14.59 -10.56 4.19
N TRP A 298 -13.35 -10.95 3.84
CA TRP A 298 -12.63 -10.40 2.69
C TRP A 298 -13.46 -10.46 1.41
N ASP A 299 -14.08 -11.61 1.15
CA ASP A 299 -14.85 -11.92 -0.05
C ASP A 299 -16.18 -11.15 -0.11
N GLU A 300 -16.80 -10.84 1.02
CA GLU A 300 -18.02 -10.03 1.06
C GLU A 300 -17.73 -8.56 0.73
N PHE A 301 -16.67 -8.01 1.33
CA PHE A 301 -16.17 -6.67 1.00
C PHE A 301 -15.74 -6.54 -0.46
N SER A 302 -15.21 -7.63 -1.01
CA SER A 302 -14.78 -7.74 -2.38
C SER A 302 -15.94 -7.68 -3.36
N GLU A 303 -17.00 -8.43 -3.08
CA GLU A 303 -18.22 -8.42 -3.88
C GLU A 303 -18.89 -7.05 -3.81
N LYS A 304 -18.97 -6.43 -2.62
CA LYS A 304 -19.52 -5.07 -2.47
C LYS A 304 -18.68 -4.00 -3.16
N LYS A 305 -17.35 -4.11 -3.14
CA LYS A 305 -16.47 -3.25 -3.95
C LYS A 305 -16.77 -3.40 -5.44
N TYR A 306 -16.90 -4.64 -5.91
CA TYR A 306 -17.21 -4.92 -7.31
C TYR A 306 -18.54 -4.31 -7.74
N GLU A 307 -19.58 -4.52 -6.93
CA GLU A 307 -20.92 -3.96 -7.14
C GLU A 307 -20.91 -2.43 -7.17
N MET A 308 -20.29 -1.81 -6.14
CA MET A 308 -20.13 -0.37 -6.02
C MET A 308 -19.44 0.22 -7.26
N LEU A 309 -18.27 -0.28 -7.63
CA LEU A 309 -17.50 0.24 -8.75
C LEU A 309 -18.26 0.11 -10.08
N ARG A 310 -18.93 -1.03 -10.29
CA ARG A 310 -19.71 -1.29 -11.51
C ARG A 310 -20.89 -0.35 -11.67
N ARG A 311 -21.62 -0.07 -10.59
CA ARG A 311 -22.88 0.71 -10.63
C ARG A 311 -22.65 2.21 -10.51
N THR A 312 -21.59 2.64 -9.82
CA THR A 312 -21.44 4.05 -9.39
C THR A 312 -20.31 4.81 -10.07
N THR A 313 -19.54 4.19 -10.97
CA THR A 313 -18.64 4.95 -11.83
C THR A 313 -19.43 5.68 -12.92
N SER A 314 -19.16 6.96 -13.12
CA SER A 314 -19.83 7.76 -14.17
C SER A 314 -18.82 8.63 -14.92
N ARG A 315 -19.23 9.19 -16.05
CA ARG A 315 -18.37 10.10 -16.83
C ARG A 315 -18.12 11.43 -16.08
N SER A 316 -19.11 11.90 -15.33
CA SER A 316 -19.03 13.15 -14.56
C SER A 316 -18.23 13.00 -13.27
N ALA A 317 -18.28 11.82 -12.64
CA ALA A 317 -17.56 11.51 -11.41
C ALA A 317 -17.00 10.07 -11.50
N PRO A 318 -15.86 9.86 -12.19
CA PRO A 318 -15.25 8.54 -12.28
C PRO A 318 -14.64 8.12 -10.96
N TRP A 319 -14.56 6.80 -10.73
CA TRP A 319 -13.75 6.24 -9.65
C TRP A 319 -12.30 6.08 -10.10
N HIS A 320 -11.36 6.46 -9.23
CA HIS A 320 -9.93 6.17 -9.39
C HIS A 320 -9.51 5.10 -8.39
N ILE A 321 -9.02 3.96 -8.88
CA ILE A 321 -8.55 2.87 -8.03
C ILE A 321 -7.05 3.05 -7.79
N VAL A 322 -6.67 3.34 -6.56
CA VAL A 322 -5.28 3.57 -6.16
C VAL A 322 -4.76 2.32 -5.44
N ARG A 323 -3.88 1.54 -6.09
CA ARG A 323 -3.14 0.45 -5.45
C ARG A 323 -2.26 1.04 -4.35
N SER A 324 -2.45 0.52 -3.14
CA SER A 324 -2.02 1.20 -1.92
C SER A 324 -1.09 0.39 -1.04
N ASP A 325 -0.56 -0.73 -1.56
CA ASP A 325 0.42 -1.56 -0.85
C ASP A 325 1.70 -0.76 -0.56
N ASP A 326 2.20 -0.05 -1.58
CA ASP A 326 3.18 1.00 -1.40
C ASP A 326 2.49 2.33 -1.07
N LYS A 327 2.61 2.74 0.20
CA LYS A 327 1.99 3.96 0.69
C LYS A 327 2.56 5.22 0.05
N HIS A 328 3.85 5.24 -0.33
CA HIS A 328 4.45 6.43 -0.93
C HIS A 328 3.90 6.63 -2.34
N LYS A 329 3.92 5.58 -3.17
CA LYS A 329 3.36 5.62 -4.54
C LYS A 329 1.88 5.98 -4.54
N ALA A 330 1.10 5.39 -3.64
CA ALA A 330 -0.34 5.70 -3.53
C ALA A 330 -0.63 7.16 -3.15
N ARG A 331 0.20 7.76 -2.28
CA ARG A 331 0.07 9.18 -1.92
C ARG A 331 0.39 10.08 -3.10
N LEU A 332 1.50 9.80 -3.77
CA LEU A 332 1.94 10.54 -4.94
C LEU A 332 0.86 10.51 -6.02
N GLU A 333 0.36 9.31 -6.32
CA GLU A 333 -0.67 9.12 -7.34
C GLU A 333 -1.99 9.80 -6.97
N ALA A 334 -2.42 9.73 -5.71
CA ALA A 334 -3.58 10.47 -5.23
C ALA A 334 -3.41 12.00 -5.41
N MET A 335 -2.21 12.54 -5.14
CA MET A 335 -1.92 13.96 -5.40
C MET A 335 -1.97 14.27 -6.89
N LYS A 336 -1.42 13.42 -7.77
CA LYS A 336 -1.48 13.59 -9.22
C LYS A 336 -2.93 13.61 -9.72
N ILE A 337 -3.78 12.70 -9.25
CA ILE A 337 -5.22 12.65 -9.61
C ILE A 337 -5.89 13.98 -9.25
N ILE A 338 -5.66 14.50 -8.04
CA ILE A 338 -6.23 15.78 -7.58
C ILE A 338 -5.72 16.95 -8.42
N LEU A 339 -4.42 16.99 -8.71
CA LEU A 339 -3.83 18.07 -9.51
C LEU A 339 -4.25 18.00 -10.99
N ASN A 340 -4.61 16.83 -11.49
CA ASN A 340 -5.11 16.65 -12.85
C ASN A 340 -6.60 16.95 -13.00
N SER A 341 -7.37 17.05 -11.91
CA SER A 341 -8.81 17.31 -12.01
C SER A 341 -9.14 18.78 -12.31
N VAL A 342 -8.15 19.67 -12.25
CA VAL A 342 -8.30 21.12 -12.42
C VAL A 342 -7.12 21.67 -13.22
N ASP A 343 -7.40 22.57 -14.15
CA ASP A 343 -6.37 23.37 -14.82
C ASP A 343 -6.19 24.69 -14.06
N TYR A 344 -5.19 24.74 -13.16
CA TYR A 344 -4.93 25.87 -12.27
C TYR A 344 -3.71 26.69 -12.72
N ASP A 345 -3.74 27.98 -12.40
CA ASP A 345 -2.68 28.93 -12.76
C ASP A 345 -1.31 28.56 -12.12
N GLY A 346 -0.23 28.76 -12.88
CA GLY A 346 1.14 28.62 -12.38
C GLY A 346 1.61 27.18 -12.18
N ARG A 347 0.92 26.21 -12.80
CA ARG A 347 1.30 24.79 -12.80
C ARG A 347 2.72 24.57 -13.31
N ASN A 348 3.52 23.80 -12.57
CA ASN A 348 4.87 23.44 -13.00
C ASN A 348 4.86 22.20 -13.91
N TYR A 349 4.80 22.42 -15.22
CA TYR A 349 4.81 21.36 -16.23
C TYR A 349 6.12 20.57 -16.35
N SER A 350 7.18 20.93 -15.61
CA SER A 350 8.39 20.09 -15.53
C SER A 350 8.20 18.86 -14.63
N LEU A 351 7.12 18.82 -13.84
CA LEU A 351 6.79 17.66 -13.00
C LEU A 351 6.03 16.63 -13.82
N ASP A 352 6.26 15.36 -13.50
CA ASP A 352 5.48 14.26 -14.05
C ASP A 352 4.10 14.22 -13.38
N PHE A 353 3.05 14.47 -14.17
CA PHE A 353 1.66 14.32 -13.74
C PHE A 353 0.95 13.13 -14.42
N ASP A 354 1.68 12.35 -15.21
CA ASP A 354 1.10 11.20 -15.89
C ASP A 354 0.66 10.15 -14.86
N ALA A 355 -0.49 9.55 -15.13
CA ALA A 355 -1.03 8.51 -14.28
C ALA A 355 -0.14 7.27 -14.36
N ASN A 356 0.32 6.78 -13.22
CA ASN A 356 1.00 5.49 -13.20
C ASN A 356 -0.04 4.37 -13.29
N GLU A 357 -0.20 3.74 -14.46
CA GLU A 357 -1.22 2.71 -14.71
C GLU A 357 -1.10 1.42 -13.87
N GLU A 358 0.02 1.24 -13.15
CA GLU A 358 0.18 0.16 -12.17
C GLU A 358 -0.41 0.54 -10.82
N ILE A 359 -0.50 1.84 -10.52
CA ILE A 359 -0.99 2.38 -9.25
C ILE A 359 -2.40 2.93 -9.38
N ASN A 360 -2.65 3.79 -10.37
CA ASN A 360 -3.97 4.32 -10.73
C ASN A 360 -4.58 3.46 -11.84
N ILE A 361 -5.48 2.57 -11.43
CA ILE A 361 -6.11 1.60 -12.30
C ILE A 361 -7.50 2.11 -12.67
N SER A 362 -7.85 2.01 -13.95
CA SER A 362 -9.20 2.31 -14.41
C SER A 362 -10.21 1.31 -13.87
N VAL A 363 -11.45 1.75 -13.66
CA VAL A 363 -12.53 0.87 -13.18
C VAL A 363 -12.71 -0.35 -14.08
N GLN A 364 -12.61 -0.19 -15.40
CA GLN A 364 -12.76 -1.32 -16.32
C GLN A 364 -11.67 -2.38 -16.13
N LYS A 365 -10.41 -1.94 -15.94
CA LYS A 365 -9.27 -2.83 -15.71
C LYS A 365 -9.40 -3.53 -14.36
N GLU A 366 -9.87 -2.81 -13.33
CA GLU A 366 -10.13 -3.38 -12.01
C GLU A 366 -11.22 -4.45 -12.05
N LEU A 367 -12.39 -4.15 -12.62
CA LEU A 367 -13.51 -5.08 -12.71
C LEU A 367 -13.12 -6.35 -13.50
N LEU A 368 -12.32 -6.19 -14.55
CA LEU A 368 -11.83 -7.31 -15.35
C LEU A 368 -10.83 -8.17 -14.58
N GLN A 369 -9.98 -7.57 -13.74
CA GLN A 369 -9.08 -8.30 -12.85
C GLN A 369 -9.87 -9.07 -11.80
N MET A 370 -10.79 -8.41 -11.08
CA MET A 370 -11.63 -9.03 -10.04
C MET A 370 -12.42 -10.24 -10.58
N ARG A 371 -12.95 -10.18 -11.80
CA ARG A 371 -13.62 -11.32 -12.46
C ARG A 371 -12.69 -12.49 -12.76
N LYS A 372 -11.43 -12.22 -13.13
CA LYS A 372 -10.47 -13.25 -13.58
C LYS A 372 -9.82 -13.99 -12.43
N SER A 373 -9.38 -13.26 -11.40
CA SER A 373 -8.57 -13.83 -10.34
C SER A 373 -9.39 -14.52 -9.27
N LYS A 374 -10.64 -14.11 -9.01
CA LYS A 374 -11.37 -14.40 -7.76
C LYS A 374 -10.61 -14.01 -6.47
N ASP A 375 -9.32 -13.68 -6.55
CA ASP A 375 -8.60 -12.81 -5.63
C ASP A 375 -9.05 -11.38 -5.92
N TYR A 376 -9.93 -10.91 -5.05
CA TYR A 376 -10.58 -9.62 -5.12
C TYR A 376 -9.86 -8.54 -4.31
#